data_AF-A0A8J7H257-F1
#
_entry.id   AF-A0A8J7H257-F1
#
_cell.length_a   1.000
_cell.length_b   1.000
_cell.length_c   1.000
_cell.angle_alpha   90.00
_cell.angle_beta   90.00
_cell.angle_gamma   90.00
#
_symmetry.space_group_name_H-M   'P 1'
#
loop_
_entity.id
_entity.type
_entity.pdbx_description
1 polymer ?
#
loop_
_entity_poly.entity_id
_entity_poly.type
_entity_poly.pdbx_seq_one_letter_code
_entity_poly.pdbx_strand_id
1 'polypeptide(L)'
;MKVRIEINENNNDEDEVIIRCSKLEERIQRVYDTVMDIAKGSRHLILNKGNVEYYLPLDSILFFETSDNCISAHTVNDVYETTYRLYELEELLPGNFMRVSKSTIINLNHIYSISRNLTASSEIQFINSHKQVFVSRHYYKSLKFRLEEKRNRI
;
A
#
# COMPACT_ATOMS: atom_id res chain seq x y z
N MET A 1 16.54 11.09 -14.50
CA MET A 1 16.08 11.92 -13.36
C MET A 1 17.25 12.05 -12.41
N LYS A 2 17.63 13.27 -12.01
CA LYS A 2 18.68 13.50 -11.02
C LYS A 2 17.98 13.82 -9.69
N VAL A 3 18.19 13.00 -8.68
CA VAL A 3 17.66 13.24 -7.31
C VAL A 3 18.78 13.84 -6.48
N ARG A 4 18.48 14.89 -5.72
CA ARG A 4 19.41 15.55 -4.78
C ARG A 4 18.68 15.76 -3.46
N ILE A 5 19.39 15.61 -2.36
CA ILE A 5 18.93 15.95 -1.01
C ILE A 5 19.89 17.03 -0.50
N GLU A 6 19.33 18.13 -0.01
CA GLU A 6 20.06 19.23 0.61
C GLU A 6 19.63 19.28 2.08
N ILE A 7 20.59 19.18 3.00
CA ILE A 7 20.33 19.22 4.44
C ILE A 7 20.75 20.60 4.93
N ASN A 8 19.82 21.34 5.53
CA ASN A 8 20.10 22.61 6.16
C ASN A 8 20.35 22.39 7.66
N GLU A 9 21.53 22.75 8.16
CA GLU A 9 21.90 22.56 9.57
C GLU A 9 21.28 23.62 10.50
N ASN A 10 20.58 24.62 9.96
CA ASN A 10 19.79 25.55 10.75
C ASN A 10 18.46 24.91 11.16
N ASN A 11 18.37 24.49 12.43
CA ASN A 11 17.21 23.82 13.05
C ASN A 11 15.89 24.64 13.11
N ASN A 12 15.81 25.80 12.46
CA ASN A 12 14.63 26.68 12.51
C ASN A 12 13.77 26.65 11.24
N ASP A 13 14.21 25.96 10.19
CA ASP A 13 13.42 25.83 8.95
C ASP A 13 12.56 24.57 9.00
N GLU A 14 11.32 24.66 8.52
CA GLU A 14 10.45 23.50 8.34
C GLU A 14 10.93 22.66 7.14
N ASP A 15 10.65 21.36 7.16
CA ASP A 15 10.97 20.46 6.05
C ASP A 15 10.25 20.91 4.76
N GLU A 16 11.01 21.27 3.72
CA GLU A 16 10.49 21.67 2.40
C GLU A 16 10.85 20.64 1.31
N VAL A 17 9.91 20.38 0.39
CA VAL A 17 10.16 19.56 -0.81
C VAL A 17 9.95 20.37 -2.08
N ILE A 18 11.03 20.64 -2.82
CA ILE A 18 10.99 21.38 -4.10
C ILE A 18 11.10 20.42 -5.30
N ILE A 19 10.04 20.33 -6.11
CA ILE A 19 10.03 19.54 -7.36
C ILE A 19 10.36 20.44 -8.56
N ARG A 20 11.61 20.37 -9.04
CA ARG A 20 12.06 21.11 -10.24
C ARG A 20 11.98 20.24 -11.49
N CYS A 21 11.12 20.62 -12.45
CA CYS A 21 10.93 19.91 -13.72
C CYS A 21 10.84 20.87 -14.91
N SER A 22 11.21 20.42 -16.11
CA SER A 22 11.06 21.21 -17.36
C SER A 22 9.61 21.27 -17.85
N LYS A 23 8.78 20.28 -17.51
CA LYS A 23 7.35 20.21 -17.83
C LYS A 23 6.63 19.31 -16.83
N LEU A 24 5.39 19.67 -16.48
CA LEU A 24 4.51 18.85 -15.67
C LEU A 24 3.93 17.72 -16.55
N GLU A 25 4.64 16.60 -16.60
CA GLU A 25 4.23 15.36 -17.27
C GLU A 25 3.67 14.39 -16.23
N GLU A 26 2.91 13.38 -16.66
CA GLU A 26 2.27 12.37 -15.79
C GLU A 26 3.22 11.77 -14.75
N ARG A 27 4.48 11.50 -15.15
CA ARG A 27 5.51 11.00 -14.23
C ARG A 27 5.87 11.98 -13.11
N ILE A 28 5.86 13.29 -13.38
CA ILE A 28 6.16 14.33 -12.38
C ILE A 28 4.96 14.55 -11.48
N GLN A 29 3.75 14.50 -12.05
CA GLN A 29 2.52 14.56 -11.27
C GLN A 29 2.48 13.44 -10.21
N ARG A 30 2.82 12.20 -10.58
CA ARG A 30 2.92 11.08 -9.63
C ARG A 30 3.91 11.33 -8.47
N VAL A 31 5.04 12.00 -8.75
CA VAL A 31 6.01 12.36 -7.70
C VAL A 31 5.41 13.39 -6.76
N TYR A 32 4.76 14.43 -7.30
CA TYR A 32 4.07 15.44 -6.51
C TYR A 32 3.00 14.83 -5.61
N ASP A 33 2.12 14.00 -6.17
CA ASP A 33 1.04 13.37 -5.41
C ASP A 33 1.60 12.54 -4.24
N THR A 34 2.62 11.72 -4.52
CA THR A 34 3.29 10.90 -3.49
C THR A 34 3.88 11.74 -2.35
N VAL A 35 4.53 12.86 -2.68
CA VAL A 35 5.10 13.77 -1.67
C VAL A 35 4.00 14.42 -0.84
N MET A 36 2.92 14.88 -1.48
CA MET A 36 1.79 15.49 -0.79
C MET A 36 1.09 14.51 0.16
N ASP A 37 1.06 13.23 -0.18
CA ASP A 37 0.46 12.20 0.67
C ASP A 37 1.25 11.94 1.94
N ILE A 38 2.58 11.96 1.81
CA ILE A 38 3.50 11.84 2.93
C ILE A 38 3.35 13.08 3.82
N ALA A 39 3.33 14.28 3.22
CA ALA A 39 3.22 15.55 3.94
C ALA A 39 1.88 15.73 4.67
N LYS A 40 0.77 15.26 4.08
CA LYS A 40 -0.57 15.38 4.69
C LYS A 40 -0.82 14.41 5.85
N GLY A 41 0.09 13.46 6.10
CA GLY A 41 -0.16 12.38 7.06
C GLY A 41 -1.22 11.39 6.55
N SER A 42 -1.41 10.30 7.31
CA SER A 42 -2.17 9.09 6.93
C SER A 42 -3.39 9.38 6.05
N ARG A 43 -3.29 9.05 4.75
CA ARG A 43 -4.44 8.98 3.84
C ARG A 43 -5.52 8.10 4.48
N HIS A 44 -6.75 8.60 4.51
CA HIS A 44 -7.91 7.82 4.93
C HIS A 44 -8.65 7.30 3.70
N LEU A 45 -9.23 6.11 3.80
CA LEU A 45 -10.16 5.56 2.83
C LEU A 45 -11.55 5.49 3.45
N ILE A 46 -12.57 5.91 2.70
CA ILE A 46 -13.97 5.78 3.10
C ILE A 46 -14.42 4.35 2.80
N LEU A 47 -14.86 3.66 3.83
CA LEU A 47 -15.24 2.25 3.79
C LEU A 47 -16.58 2.06 4.51
N ASN A 48 -17.37 1.06 4.09
CA ASN A 48 -18.70 0.82 4.62
C ASN A 48 -18.73 -0.43 5.51
N LYS A 49 -19.57 -0.43 6.54
CA LYS A 49 -19.98 -1.66 7.24
C LYS A 49 -21.46 -1.56 7.55
N GLY A 50 -22.27 -2.31 6.80
CA GLY A 50 -23.72 -2.08 6.74
C GLY A 50 -24.01 -0.69 6.20
N ASN A 51 -24.83 0.08 6.93
CA ASN A 51 -25.25 1.43 6.51
C ASN A 51 -24.38 2.55 7.14
N VAL A 52 -23.18 2.23 7.62
CA VAL A 52 -22.30 3.19 8.30
C VAL A 52 -20.99 3.33 7.51
N GLU A 53 -20.61 4.57 7.23
CA GLU A 53 -19.33 4.95 6.65
C GLU A 53 -18.26 5.12 7.73
N TYR A 54 -17.06 4.62 7.44
CA TYR A 54 -15.88 4.68 8.28
C TYR A 54 -14.74 5.30 7.49
N TYR A 55 -14.08 6.27 8.10
CA TYR A 55 -12.87 6.92 7.56
C TYR A 55 -11.67 6.23 8.20
N LEU A 56 -11.06 5.27 7.50
CA LEU A 56 -9.98 4.47 8.06
C LEU A 56 -8.62 4.89 7.52
N PRO A 57 -7.60 5.11 8.37
CA PRO A 57 -6.23 5.28 7.91
C PRO A 57 -5.82 4.10 7.05
N LEU A 58 -5.24 4.34 5.87
CA LEU A 58 -4.77 3.27 4.98
C LEU A 58 -3.78 2.33 5.68
N ASP A 59 -2.95 2.86 6.59
CA ASP A 59 -2.00 2.03 7.34
C ASP A 59 -2.68 1.08 8.34
N SER A 60 -3.97 1.25 8.66
CA SER A 60 -4.71 0.26 9.46
C SER A 60 -5.20 -0.95 8.65
N ILE A 61 -5.11 -0.87 7.32
CA ILE A 61 -5.60 -1.90 6.40
C ILE A 61 -4.49 -2.90 6.11
N LEU A 62 -4.77 -4.18 6.40
CA LEU A 62 -3.88 -5.32 6.14
C LEU A 62 -3.91 -5.73 4.68
N PHE A 63 -5.10 -5.87 4.12
CA PHE A 63 -5.31 -6.25 2.72
C PHE A 63 -6.73 -5.94 2.26
N PHE A 64 -6.91 -5.96 0.94
CA PHE A 64 -8.18 -5.96 0.26
C PHE A 64 -8.35 -7.29 -0.47
N GLU A 65 -9.56 -7.84 -0.45
CA GLU A 65 -9.89 -9.01 -1.24
C GLU A 65 -11.28 -8.94 -1.86
N THR A 66 -11.46 -9.60 -2.99
CA THR A 66 -12.79 -9.79 -3.57
C THR A 66 -13.52 -10.91 -2.82
N SER A 67 -14.66 -10.59 -2.20
CA SER A 67 -15.57 -11.54 -1.55
C SER A 67 -17.00 -11.26 -1.99
N ASP A 68 -17.77 -12.29 -2.33
CA ASP A 68 -19.23 -12.23 -2.58
C ASP A 68 -19.72 -11.01 -3.40
N ASN A 69 -19.01 -10.69 -4.49
CA ASN A 69 -19.24 -9.59 -5.45
C ASN A 69 -18.85 -8.17 -5.02
N CYS A 70 -18.37 -7.96 -3.80
CA CYS A 70 -17.80 -6.70 -3.35
C CYS A 70 -16.29 -6.83 -3.08
N ILE A 71 -15.65 -5.72 -2.73
CA ILE A 71 -14.27 -5.73 -2.23
C ILE A 71 -14.31 -5.45 -0.75
N SER A 72 -13.71 -6.36 0.00
CA SER A 72 -13.57 -6.30 1.43
C SER A 72 -12.21 -5.72 1.80
N ALA A 73 -12.17 -4.76 2.71
CA ALA A 73 -10.98 -4.18 3.31
C ALA A 73 -10.82 -4.74 4.72
N HIS A 74 -9.70 -5.41 4.99
CA HIS A 74 -9.46 -6.14 6.23
C HIS A 74 -8.49 -5.35 7.10
N THR A 75 -8.96 -4.96 8.28
CA THR A 75 -8.08 -4.49 9.36
C THR A 75 -7.72 -5.67 10.27
N VAL A 76 -6.97 -5.44 11.35
CA VAL A 76 -6.72 -6.49 12.36
C VAL A 76 -8.03 -7.01 12.95
N ASN A 77 -8.91 -6.09 13.36
CA ASN A 77 -10.07 -6.42 14.18
C ASN A 77 -11.35 -6.60 13.36
N ASP A 78 -11.42 -6.04 12.16
CA ASP A 78 -12.69 -5.89 11.45
C ASP A 78 -12.55 -6.01 9.92
N VAL A 79 -13.69 -6.11 9.24
CA VAL A 79 -13.83 -6.17 7.79
C VAL A 79 -14.86 -5.13 7.36
N TYR A 80 -14.49 -4.35 6.35
CA TYR A 80 -15.31 -3.31 5.76
C TYR A 80 -15.45 -3.57 4.27
N GLU A 81 -16.39 -2.89 3.63
CA GLU A 81 -16.64 -2.98 2.20
C GLU A 81 -16.26 -1.66 1.52
N THR A 82 -15.82 -1.75 0.28
CA THR A 82 -15.59 -0.58 -0.56
C THR A 82 -16.36 -0.68 -1.87
N THR A 83 -16.77 0.48 -2.38
CA THR A 83 -17.39 0.61 -3.70
C THR A 83 -16.37 0.58 -4.84
N TYR A 84 -15.08 0.79 -4.52
CA TYR A 84 -14.00 0.69 -5.50
C TYR A 84 -13.83 -0.73 -6.02
N ARG A 85 -13.39 -0.83 -7.27
CA ARG A 85 -12.89 -2.07 -7.89
C ARG A 85 -11.41 -2.24 -7.58
N LEU A 86 -10.91 -3.47 -7.75
CA LEU A 86 -9.57 -3.84 -7.32
C LEU A 86 -8.50 -3.11 -8.15
N TYR A 87 -8.78 -2.86 -9.42
CA TYR A 87 -7.88 -2.08 -10.29
C TYR A 87 -7.87 -0.59 -9.91
N GLU A 88 -9.00 -0.02 -9.46
CA GLU A 88 -9.06 1.37 -8.99
C GLU A 88 -8.28 1.54 -7.69
N LEU A 89 -8.40 0.56 -6.79
CA LEU A 89 -7.57 0.50 -5.58
C LEU A 89 -6.08 0.38 -5.93
N GLU A 90 -5.72 -0.40 -6.94
CA GLU A 90 -4.32 -0.55 -7.37
C GLU A 90 -3.71 0.77 -7.86
N GLU A 91 -4.51 1.66 -8.46
CA GLU A 91 -4.09 2.99 -8.88
C GLU A 91 -4.09 4.02 -7.73
N LEU A 92 -5.06 3.93 -6.81
CA LEU A 92 -5.26 4.86 -5.71
C LEU A 92 -4.28 4.63 -4.54
N LEU A 93 -3.97 3.37 -4.25
CA LEU A 93 -3.24 2.99 -3.04
C LEU A 93 -1.75 3.37 -3.12
N PRO A 94 -1.14 3.76 -2.00
CA PRO A 94 0.27 4.13 -1.94
C PRO A 94 1.18 2.93 -2.22
N GLY A 95 2.45 3.22 -2.51
CA GLY A 95 3.43 2.23 -2.96
C GLY A 95 3.75 1.10 -1.95
N ASN A 96 3.29 1.16 -0.71
CA ASN A 96 3.35 0.05 0.24
C ASN A 96 2.24 -1.00 0.02
N PHE A 97 1.27 -0.76 -0.86
CA PHE A 97 0.31 -1.77 -1.28
C PHE A 97 0.77 -2.49 -2.54
N MET A 98 0.41 -3.76 -2.67
CA MET A 98 0.77 -4.58 -3.82
C MET A 98 -0.27 -5.67 -4.08
N ARG A 99 -0.65 -5.84 -5.34
CA ARG A 99 -1.45 -6.97 -5.80
C ARG A 99 -0.65 -8.26 -5.76
N VAL A 100 -1.23 -9.32 -5.16
CA VAL A 100 -0.57 -10.63 -4.97
C VAL A 100 -1.36 -11.80 -5.56
N SER A 101 -2.58 -11.53 -5.99
CA SER A 101 -3.43 -12.47 -6.73
C SER A 101 -4.39 -11.69 -7.65
N LYS A 102 -5.21 -12.41 -8.42
CA LYS A 102 -6.26 -11.76 -9.22
C LYS A 102 -7.31 -11.05 -8.36
N SER A 103 -7.46 -11.46 -7.10
CA SER A 103 -8.51 -10.99 -6.19
C SER A 103 -7.99 -10.34 -4.92
N THR A 104 -6.67 -10.12 -4.75
CA THR A 104 -6.09 -9.67 -3.47
C THR A 104 -4.99 -8.62 -3.67
N ILE A 105 -5.09 -7.52 -2.92
CA ILE A 105 -4.04 -6.51 -2.72
C ILE A 105 -3.67 -6.49 -1.24
N ILE A 106 -2.38 -6.51 -0.90
CA ILE A 106 -1.91 -6.50 0.49
C ILE A 106 -1.13 -5.24 0.82
N ASN A 107 -1.12 -4.87 2.09
CA ASN A 107 -0.20 -3.87 2.64
C ASN A 107 1.10 -4.56 3.06
N LEU A 108 2.19 -4.23 2.38
CA LEU A 108 3.52 -4.78 2.60
C LEU A 108 4.10 -4.41 3.98
N ASN A 109 3.60 -3.36 4.65
CA ASN A 109 4.05 -2.97 5.98
C ASN A 109 3.57 -3.93 7.08
N HIS A 110 2.49 -4.68 6.83
CA HIS A 110 1.84 -5.53 7.82
C HIS A 110 2.16 -7.01 7.66
N ILE A 111 3.05 -7.38 6.74
CA ILE A 111 3.46 -8.77 6.58
C ILE A 111 4.27 -9.20 7.80
N TYR A 112 3.79 -10.23 8.49
CA TYR A 112 4.51 -10.90 9.56
C TYR A 112 5.41 -12.01 9.03
N SER A 113 4.86 -12.89 8.18
CA SER A 113 5.60 -14.04 7.66
C SER A 113 5.14 -14.40 6.24
N ILE A 114 6.01 -15.06 5.49
CA ILE A 114 5.70 -15.65 4.18
C ILE A 114 6.17 -17.11 4.18
N SER A 115 5.23 -18.04 4.16
CA SER A 115 5.50 -19.47 4.08
C SER A 115 5.51 -19.91 2.62
N ARG A 116 6.72 -20.12 2.08
CA ARG A 116 6.92 -20.45 0.67
C ARG A 116 6.40 -21.86 0.37
N ASN A 117 5.53 -21.96 -0.64
CA ASN A 117 5.15 -23.22 -1.25
C ASN A 117 5.68 -23.26 -2.70
N LEU A 118 6.40 -24.33 -3.06
CA LEU A 118 6.99 -24.49 -4.39
C LEU A 118 5.99 -25.02 -5.42
N THR A 119 5.00 -25.79 -4.97
CA THR A 119 4.04 -26.47 -5.84
C THR A 119 2.68 -25.76 -5.87
N ALA A 120 2.38 -24.92 -4.88
CA ALA A 120 1.13 -24.16 -4.77
C ALA A 120 1.36 -22.66 -4.51
N SER A 121 0.30 -21.94 -4.15
CA SER A 121 0.38 -20.56 -3.65
C SER A 121 1.11 -20.51 -2.30
N SER A 122 1.88 -19.44 -2.08
CA SER A 122 2.56 -19.23 -0.79
C SER A 122 1.66 -18.44 0.15
N GLU A 123 1.70 -18.76 1.44
CA GLU A 123 0.87 -18.15 2.47
C GLU A 123 1.55 -16.89 3.03
N ILE A 124 0.75 -15.88 3.32
CA ILE A 124 1.15 -14.62 3.95
C ILE A 124 0.31 -14.43 5.21
N GLN A 125 0.99 -14.20 6.33
CA GLN A 125 0.36 -13.87 7.62
C GLN A 125 0.65 -12.42 7.98
N PHE A 126 -0.25 -11.81 8.75
CA PHE A 126 -0.18 -10.39 9.11
C PHE A 126 0.16 -10.18 10.59
N ILE A 127 0.84 -9.08 10.87
CA ILE A 127 1.23 -8.70 12.23
C ILE A 127 -0.03 -8.52 13.08
N ASN A 128 -0.03 -9.06 14.30
CA ASN A 128 -1.12 -8.97 15.27
C ASN A 128 -2.49 -9.48 14.77
N SER A 129 -2.52 -10.33 13.73
CA SER A 129 -3.75 -10.85 13.15
C SER A 129 -3.65 -12.34 12.87
N HIS A 130 -4.77 -13.05 13.03
CA HIS A 130 -4.90 -14.44 12.61
C HIS A 130 -5.28 -14.57 11.13
N LYS A 131 -5.55 -13.45 10.44
CA LYS A 131 -5.91 -13.44 9.02
C LYS A 131 -4.71 -13.84 8.18
N GLN A 132 -4.98 -14.52 7.07
CA GLN A 132 -3.97 -14.98 6.13
C GLN A 132 -4.48 -14.83 4.70
N VAL A 133 -3.57 -14.60 3.77
CA VAL A 133 -3.86 -14.57 2.33
C VAL A 133 -2.82 -15.36 1.55
N PHE A 134 -3.12 -15.65 0.30
CA PHE A 134 -2.24 -16.43 -0.56
C PHE A 134 -1.72 -15.60 -1.73
N VAL A 135 -0.39 -15.55 -1.88
CA VAL A 135 0.24 -15.02 -3.08
C VAL A 135 0.33 -16.12 -4.14
N SER A 136 -0.20 -15.81 -5.32
CA SER A 136 -0.15 -16.73 -6.45
C SER A 136 1.25 -16.78 -7.07
N ARG A 137 1.58 -17.89 -7.73
CA ARG A 137 2.91 -18.14 -8.33
C ARG A 137 3.38 -17.01 -9.26
N HIS A 138 2.44 -16.41 -10.00
CA HIS A 138 2.73 -15.31 -10.91
C HIS A 138 3.26 -14.06 -10.20
N TYR A 139 2.71 -13.75 -9.01
CA TYR A 139 3.04 -12.52 -8.28
C TYR A 139 4.18 -12.71 -7.25
N TYR A 140 4.51 -13.95 -6.89
CA TYR A 140 5.49 -14.24 -5.84
C TYR A 140 6.87 -13.61 -6.10
N LYS A 141 7.37 -13.67 -7.36
CA LYS A 141 8.66 -13.09 -7.72
C LYS A 141 8.67 -11.58 -7.48
N SER A 142 7.62 -10.89 -7.94
CA SER A 142 7.48 -9.44 -7.77
C SER A 142 7.34 -9.05 -6.30
N LEU A 143 6.63 -9.87 -5.51
CA LEU A 143 6.50 -9.64 -4.06
C LEU A 143 7.85 -9.71 -3.35
N LYS A 144 8.66 -10.74 -3.65
CA LYS A 144 9.99 -10.87 -3.07
C LYS A 144 10.90 -9.71 -3.42
N PHE A 145 10.91 -9.29 -4.69
CA PHE A 145 11.67 -8.12 -5.13
C PHE A 145 11.29 -6.86 -4.34
N ARG A 146 10.00 -6.56 -4.20
CA ARG A 146 9.50 -5.39 -3.47
C ARG A 146 9.87 -5.40 -1.97
N LEU A 147 9.94 -6.59 -1.36
CA LEU A 147 10.34 -6.75 0.04
C LEU A 147 11.86 -6.61 0.23
N GLU A 148 12.66 -7.08 -0.73
CA GLU A 148 14.12 -6.89 -0.74
C GLU A 148 14.49 -5.41 -0.91
N GLU A 149 13.82 -4.70 -1.81
CA GLU A 149 14.00 -3.25 -1.99
C GLU A 149 13.75 -2.47 -0.69
N LYS A 150 12.76 -2.91 0.12
CA LYS A 150 12.48 -2.32 1.42
C LYS A 150 13.58 -2.62 2.45
N ARG A 151 14.10 -3.84 2.47
CA ARG A 151 15.17 -4.25 3.40
C ARG A 151 16.46 -3.45 3.19
N ASN A 152 16.78 -3.08 1.95
CA ASN A 152 18.01 -2.38 1.60
C ASN A 152 17.95 -0.85 1.83
N ARG A 153 16.86 -0.31 2.36
CA ARG A 153 16.67 1.13 2.65
C ARG A 153 16.85 1.48 4.13
N ILE A 154 17.17 0.49 4.98
CA ILE A 154 17.50 0.62 6.40
C ILE A 154 19.01 0.37 6.55
#